data_AF-A0AA43EEC8-F1
#
_entry.id   AF-A0AA43EEC8-F1
#
_cell.length_a   1.000
_cell.length_b   1.000
_cell.length_c   1.000
_cell.angle_alpha   90.00
_cell.angle_beta   90.00
_cell.angle_gamma   90.00
#
_symmetry.space_group_name_H-M   'P 1'
#
loop_
_entity.id
_entity.type
_entity.pdbx_description
1 polymer ?
#
loop_
_entity_poly.entity_id
_entity_poly.type
_entity_poly.pdbx_seq_one_letter_code
_entity_poly.pdbx_strand_id
1 'polypeptide(L)'
;MKQHEIRFEGGDGNTMKGAIVVRGAQTELEGTYAAYSWLVQKFGDKDAAWKLVSHAHEIFGGREIDTFVIELNNGTQRAVFFDCTESFGKF
;
A
#
# COMPACT_ATOMS: atom_id res chain seq x y z
N MET A 1 -6.78 14.00 21.73
CA MET A 1 -6.01 13.01 20.94
C MET A 1 -5.13 13.81 20.00
N LYS A 2 -3.82 13.54 19.93
CA LYS A 2 -2.97 14.21 18.93
C LYS A 2 -3.33 13.59 17.57
N GLN A 3 -3.72 14.43 16.62
CA GLN A 3 -3.97 14.02 15.25
C GLN A 3 -2.61 13.73 14.62
N HIS A 4 -2.39 12.50 14.12
CA HIS A 4 -1.22 12.16 13.30
C HIS A 4 -1.63 12.12 11.82
N GLU A 5 -0.71 12.51 10.95
CA GLU A 5 -0.94 12.59 9.50
C GLU A 5 -0.19 11.46 8.81
N ILE A 6 -0.89 10.76 7.90
CA ILE A 6 -0.28 9.74 7.06
C ILE A 6 0.32 10.40 5.83
N ARG A 7 1.56 10.03 5.49
CA ARG A 7 2.29 10.54 4.32
C ARG A 7 2.93 9.38 3.55
N PHE A 8 3.18 9.62 2.27
CA PHE A 8 3.80 8.64 1.37
C PHE A 8 5.13 9.19 0.85
N GLU A 9 6.18 8.39 0.92
CA GLU A 9 7.51 8.74 0.40
C GLU A 9 8.19 7.52 -0.26
N GLY A 10 9.43 7.67 -0.73
CA GLY A 10 10.18 6.57 -1.34
C GLY A 10 9.97 6.46 -2.86
N GLY A 11 9.70 5.25 -3.34
CA GLY A 11 9.60 4.95 -4.78
C GLY A 11 8.19 5.05 -5.35
N ASP A 12 8.03 4.53 -6.58
CA ASP A 12 6.77 4.57 -7.34
C ASP A 12 5.87 3.34 -7.10
N GLY A 13 6.33 2.38 -6.30
CA GLY A 13 5.59 1.18 -5.95
C GLY A 13 5.57 0.13 -7.05
N ASN A 14 6.39 0.23 -8.10
CA ASN A 14 6.42 -0.76 -9.19
C ASN A 14 7.35 -1.96 -8.90
N THR A 15 8.18 -1.87 -7.86
CA THR A 15 9.07 -2.96 -7.39
C THR A 15 9.19 -2.93 -5.88
N MET A 16 9.56 -4.05 -5.23
CA MET A 16 9.82 -4.07 -3.77
C MET A 16 10.94 -3.10 -3.35
N LYS A 17 12.00 -2.98 -4.16
CA LYS A 17 13.09 -2.02 -3.91
C LYS A 17 12.58 -0.58 -3.94
N GLY A 18 11.69 -0.28 -4.89
CA GLY A 18 11.03 1.01 -5.05
C GLY A 18 9.66 1.10 -4.38
N ALA A 19 9.40 0.35 -3.32
CA ALA A 19 8.13 0.37 -2.62
C ALA A 19 7.79 1.77 -2.09
N ILE A 20 6.50 2.10 -2.09
CA ILE A 20 5.96 3.33 -1.52
C ILE A 20 5.97 3.18 0.01
N VAL A 21 6.68 4.06 0.71
CA VAL A 21 6.80 4.01 2.17
C VAL A 21 5.61 4.71 2.80
N VAL A 22 4.89 3.99 3.67
CA VAL A 22 3.78 4.53 4.46
C VAL A 22 4.33 5.07 5.78
N ARG A 23 4.18 6.39 6.00
CA ARG A 23 4.64 7.09 7.20
C ARG A 23 3.48 7.58 8.05
N GLY A 24 3.67 7.59 9.36
CA GLY A 24 2.72 8.16 10.31
C GLY A 24 1.61 7.20 10.74
N ALA A 25 1.42 6.07 10.06
CA ALA A 25 0.46 5.04 10.48
C ALA A 25 0.90 4.44 11.84
N GLN A 26 0.00 4.45 12.82
CA GLN A 26 0.29 4.00 14.18
C GLN A 26 -0.02 2.51 14.39
N THR A 27 -0.89 1.95 13.57
CA THR A 27 -1.32 0.54 13.63
C THR A 27 -1.23 -0.10 12.26
N GLU A 28 -1.13 -1.42 12.22
CA GLU A 28 -1.10 -2.20 10.99
C GLU A 28 -2.35 -1.91 10.13
N LEU A 29 -3.52 -1.82 10.78
CA LEU A 29 -4.77 -1.47 10.12
C LEU A 29 -4.72 -0.09 9.44
N GLU A 30 -4.17 0.92 10.13
CA GLU A 30 -3.96 2.24 9.54
C GLU A 30 -2.99 2.19 8.34
N GLY A 31 -1.93 1.37 8.42
CA GLY A 31 -0.98 1.16 7.33
C GLY A 31 -1.65 0.56 6.09
N THR A 32 -2.45 -0.50 6.27
CA THR A 32 -3.21 -1.11 5.17
C THR A 32 -4.24 -0.15 4.58
N TYR A 33 -4.97 0.62 5.41
CA TYR A 33 -5.92 1.63 4.92
C TYR A 33 -5.25 2.79 4.18
N ALA A 34 -4.04 3.18 4.58
CA ALA A 34 -3.23 4.14 3.84
C ALA A 34 -2.90 3.62 2.44
N ALA A 35 -2.46 2.36 2.31
CA ALA A 35 -2.15 1.75 1.02
C ALA A 35 -3.38 1.73 0.10
N TYR A 36 -4.56 1.33 0.59
CA TYR A 36 -5.81 1.43 -0.17
C TYR A 36 -6.14 2.88 -0.59
N SER A 37 -5.98 3.84 0.32
CA SER A 37 -6.23 5.25 0.03
C SER A 37 -5.32 5.78 -1.07
N TRP A 38 -4.06 5.35 -1.09
CA TRP A 38 -3.11 5.67 -2.16
C TRP A 38 -3.55 5.06 -3.49
N LEU A 39 -3.97 3.79 -3.50
CA LEU A 39 -4.48 3.12 -4.71
C LEU A 39 -5.70 3.85 -5.27
N VAL A 40 -6.61 4.31 -4.42
CA VAL A 40 -7.78 5.09 -4.85
C VAL A 40 -7.36 6.42 -5.48
N GLN A 41 -6.44 7.15 -4.85
CA GLN A 41 -5.93 8.41 -5.41
C GLN A 41 -5.22 8.20 -6.76
N LYS A 42 -4.51 7.07 -6.92
CA LYS A 42 -3.72 6.79 -8.12
C LYS A 42 -4.55 6.23 -9.28
N PHE A 43 -5.48 5.32 -8.99
CA PHE A 43 -6.17 4.52 -10.00
C PHE A 43 -7.69 4.76 -10.04
N GLY A 44 -8.24 5.58 -9.15
CA GLY A 44 -9.67 5.82 -9.01
C GLY A 44 -10.34 4.86 -8.02
N ASP A 45 -11.67 4.93 -7.92
CA ASP A 45 -12.42 4.17 -6.91
C ASP A 45 -12.33 2.65 -7.12
N LYS A 46 -12.16 1.92 -6.02
CA LYS A 46 -12.19 0.45 -6.02
C LYS A 46 -13.56 -0.05 -6.49
N ASP A 47 -13.54 -1.16 -7.22
CA ASP A 47 -14.68 -1.82 -7.86
C ASP A 47 -15.36 -1.02 -9.00
N ALA A 48 -14.99 0.25 -9.20
CA ALA A 48 -15.39 1.05 -10.36
C ALA A 48 -14.26 1.22 -11.38
N ALA A 49 -13.03 1.49 -10.93
CA ALA A 49 -11.86 1.71 -11.79
C ALA A 49 -10.88 0.52 -11.79
N TRP A 50 -10.83 -0.23 -10.69
CA TRP A 50 -9.96 -1.38 -10.51
C TRP A 50 -10.53 -2.36 -9.48
N LYS A 51 -10.11 -3.62 -9.54
CA LYS A 51 -10.46 -4.67 -8.57
C LYS A 51 -9.22 -5.21 -7.89
N LEU A 52 -9.35 -5.61 -6.63
CA LEU A 52 -8.27 -6.32 -5.95
C LEU A 52 -8.25 -7.79 -6.43
N VAL A 53 -7.10 -8.23 -6.92
CA VAL A 53 -6.84 -9.63 -7.30
C VAL A 53 -6.25 -10.38 -6.10
N SER A 54 -5.24 -9.80 -5.45
CA SER A 54 -4.65 -10.36 -4.23
C SER A 54 -4.00 -9.27 -3.39
N HIS A 55 -3.90 -9.55 -2.09
CA HIS A 55 -3.07 -8.82 -1.13
C HIS A 55 -2.21 -9.85 -0.43
N ALA A 56 -0.91 -9.59 -0.38
CA ALA A 56 0.07 -10.44 0.27
C ALA A 56 1.04 -9.58 1.07
N HIS A 57 1.71 -10.23 2.01
CA HIS A 57 2.72 -9.62 2.85
C HIS A 57 4.01 -10.44 2.77
N GLU A 58 5.15 -9.78 2.69
CA GLU A 58 6.47 -10.43 2.68
C GLU A 58 7.57 -9.55 3.28
N ILE A 59 8.59 -10.19 3.86
CA ILE A 59 9.79 -9.51 4.36
C ILE A 59 10.81 -9.40 3.21
N PHE A 60 11.20 -8.17 2.87
CA PHE A 60 12.22 -7.90 1.86
C PHE A 60 13.32 -6.98 2.40
N GLY A 61 14.51 -7.53 2.62
CA GLY A 61 15.65 -6.74 3.13
C GLY A 61 15.41 -6.12 4.52
N GLY A 62 14.63 -6.80 5.37
CA GLY A 62 14.25 -6.32 6.70
C GLY A 62 13.11 -5.29 6.71
N ARG A 63 12.46 -5.08 5.56
CA ARG A 63 11.26 -4.25 5.43
C ARG A 63 10.03 -5.14 5.32
N GLU A 64 8.94 -4.68 5.90
CA GLU A 64 7.61 -5.31 5.86
C GLU A 64 6.87 -4.78 4.65
N ILE A 65 6.80 -5.59 3.59
CA ILE A 65 6.25 -5.18 2.29
C ILE A 65 4.85 -5.78 2.10
N ASP A 66 3.88 -4.90 1.88
CA ASP A 66 2.55 -5.26 1.42
C ASP A 66 2.48 -5.14 -0.11
N THR A 67 2.10 -6.24 -0.75
CA THR A 67 1.93 -6.33 -2.21
C THR A 67 0.44 -6.41 -2.55
N PHE A 68 -0.04 -5.42 -3.30
CA PHE A 68 -1.41 -5.38 -3.83
C PHE A 68 -1.37 -5.67 -5.33
N VAL A 69 -1.94 -6.79 -5.75
CA VAL A 69 -2.21 -7.05 -7.17
C VAL A 69 -3.61 -6.54 -7.48
N ILE A 70 -3.70 -5.56 -8.38
CA ILE A 70 -4.96 -4.98 -8.85
C ILE A 70 -5.16 -5.28 -10.32
N GLU A 71 -6.42 -5.39 -10.74
CA GLU A 71 -6.82 -5.47 -12.14
C GLU A 71 -7.57 -4.19 -12.52
N LEU A 72 -7.08 -3.51 -13.56
CA LEU A 72 -7.71 -2.30 -14.11
C LEU A 72 -8.84 -2.69 -15.08
N ASN A 73 -9.75 -1.74 -15.36
CA ASN A 73 -10.89 -1.98 -16.27
C ASN A 73 -10.55 -2.45 -17.68
N ASN A 74 -9.32 -2.23 -18.15
CA ASN A 74 -8.84 -2.74 -19.43
C ASN A 74 -8.27 -4.17 -19.34
N GLY A 75 -8.45 -4.85 -18.20
CA GLY A 75 -7.93 -6.20 -17.91
C GLY A 75 -6.44 -6.25 -17.54
N THR A 76 -5.75 -5.11 -17.50
CA THR A 76 -4.33 -5.08 -17.11
C THR A 76 -4.18 -5.32 -15.61
N GLN A 77 -3.35 -6.30 -15.23
CA GLN A 77 -2.96 -6.50 -13.84
C GLN A 77 -1.68 -5.71 -13.50
N ARG A 78 -1.64 -5.15 -12.29
CA ARG A 78 -0.49 -4.42 -11.75
C ARG A 78 -0.25 -4.84 -10.31
N ALA A 79 1.00 -5.11 -9.96
CA ALA A 79 1.44 -5.20 -8.57
C ALA A 79 1.88 -3.81 -8.09
N VAL A 80 1.45 -3.43 -6.88
CA VAL A 80 1.88 -2.22 -6.19
C VAL A 80 2.44 -2.61 -4.84
N PHE A 81 3.67 -2.15 -4.56
CA PHE A 81 4.42 -2.51 -3.37
C PHE A 81 4.45 -1.34 -2.37
N PHE A 82 4.05 -1.60 -1.13
CA PHE A 82 4.07 -0.65 -0.03
C PHE A 82 4.99 -1.15 1.08
N ASP A 83 5.81 -0.26 1.62
CA ASP A 83 6.57 -0.51 2.83
C ASP A 83 5.79 -0.02 4.04
N CYS A 84 5.31 -0.99 4.81
CA CYS A 84 4.49 -0.83 6.00
C CYS A 84 5.30 -1.10 7.29
N THR A 85 6.64 -1.10 7.22
CA THR A 85 7.54 -1.44 8.35
C THR A 85 7.24 -0.61 9.59
N GLU A 86 6.88 0.67 9.43
CA GLU A 86 6.59 1.54 10.55
C GLU A 86 5.35 1.10 11.34
N SER A 87 4.35 0.51 10.69
CA SER A 87 3.07 0.17 11.30
C SER A 87 2.87 -1.32 11.58
N PHE A 88 3.68 -2.18 10.97
CA PHE A 88 3.50 -3.63 11.02
C PHE A 88 3.55 -4.19 12.46
N GLY A 89 2.62 -5.09 12.79
CA GLY A 89 2.52 -5.74 14.10
C GLY A 89 2.05 -4.83 15.24
N LYS A 90 1.59 -3.60 14.94
CA LYS A 90 1.05 -2.65 15.92
C LYS A 90 -0.49 -2.67 15.91
N PHE A 91 -1.10 -2.63 17.10
CA PHE A 91 -2.55 -2.70 17.32
C PHE A 91 -3.06 -1.52 18.13
#